data_AF-A0A9X5UCB9-F1
#
_entry.id   AF-A0A9X5UCB9-F1
#
_cell.length_a   1.000
_cell.length_b   1.000
_cell.length_c   1.000
_cell.angle_alpha   90.00
_cell.angle_beta   90.00
_cell.angle_gamma   90.00
#
_symmetry.space_group_name_H-M   'P 1'
#
loop_
_entity.id
_entity.type
_entity.pdbx_description
1 polymer ?
#
loop_
_entity_poly.entity_id
_entity_poly.type
_entity_poly.pdbx_seq_one_letter_code
_entity_poly.pdbx_strand_id
1 'polypeptide(L)'
;MPEKTEPEAPAADGGPLDNVIWAALTGPQAGFAERAGQAARFQTDVAPFAAMAGGPGRWAWDDLARVVGPGGPAVLFFVEEEPPAGWRSVDVLGLVQMVATDAFADAPEPEARPLGPDDVPAMLDLVGRTRPGPYLQRTIELGSYLGVFDGDALVAMAGERLRIPGMTEVSAVCTDPAYQGHGLATRLMRAVAVGIRARGETPFLHAAATNTTAIRLYEHLGFELRATTVFRFVEAPGLLEPRLLEPGIPEPRADEPGGWADDDEHFVRPGECG
;
A
#
# COMPACT_ATOMS: atom_id res chain seq x y z
N MET A 1 4.13 4.30 -38.46
CA MET A 1 3.49 3.53 -37.37
C MET A 1 2.83 4.55 -36.47
N PRO A 2 1.51 4.49 -36.22
CA PRO A 2 0.88 5.46 -35.35
C PRO A 2 1.36 5.19 -33.91
N GLU A 3 1.81 6.25 -33.27
CA GLU A 3 2.15 6.32 -31.85
C GLU A 3 0.90 5.98 -31.05
N LYS A 4 0.94 4.89 -30.27
CA LYS A 4 -0.14 4.54 -29.35
C LYS A 4 -0.09 5.57 -28.22
N THR A 5 -0.99 6.54 -28.25
CA THR A 5 -1.27 7.39 -27.10
C THR A 5 -1.75 6.49 -25.96
N GLU A 6 -0.97 6.40 -24.89
CA GLU A 6 -1.43 5.77 -23.65
C GLU A 6 -2.65 6.54 -23.14
N PRO A 7 -3.69 5.85 -22.61
CA PRO A 7 -4.85 6.54 -22.08
C PRO A 7 -4.43 7.39 -20.87
N GLU A 8 -4.49 8.70 -21.02
CA GLU A 8 -4.22 9.67 -19.96
C GLU A 8 -5.40 9.63 -18.98
N ALA A 9 -5.14 9.24 -17.73
CA ALA A 9 -6.15 9.21 -16.69
C ALA A 9 -6.65 10.63 -16.39
N PRO A 10 -7.94 10.82 -16.04
CA PRO A 10 -8.42 12.12 -15.60
C PRO A 10 -7.67 12.56 -14.32
N ALA A 11 -7.40 13.87 -14.21
CA ALA A 11 -6.75 14.46 -13.06
C ALA A 11 -7.62 14.31 -11.79
N ALA A 12 -6.98 14.31 -10.61
CA ALA A 12 -7.63 14.24 -9.30
C ALA A 12 -8.71 15.33 -9.12
N ASP A 13 -9.93 14.92 -8.77
CA ASP A 13 -11.11 15.81 -8.61
C ASP A 13 -11.18 16.51 -7.23
N GLY A 14 -10.22 16.26 -6.34
CA GLY A 14 -10.20 16.78 -4.96
C GLY A 14 -11.14 16.04 -4.00
N GLY A 15 -11.53 14.80 -4.35
CA GLY A 15 -12.43 13.95 -3.55
C GLY A 15 -11.70 13.09 -2.52
N PRO A 16 -12.43 12.35 -1.66
CA PRO A 16 -11.83 11.48 -0.64
C PRO A 16 -10.84 10.44 -1.20
N LEU A 17 -11.01 10.02 -2.46
CA LEU A 17 -10.10 9.08 -3.12
C LEU A 17 -8.73 9.68 -3.50
N ASP A 18 -8.62 11.01 -3.62
CA ASP A 18 -7.35 11.71 -3.89
C ASP A 18 -6.52 11.90 -2.61
N ASN A 19 -7.12 11.62 -1.45
CA ASN A 19 -6.43 11.56 -0.16
C ASN A 19 -6.99 10.39 0.67
N VAL A 20 -7.01 9.20 0.04
CA VAL A 20 -7.70 8.01 0.53
C VAL A 20 -7.22 7.53 1.90
N ILE A 21 -5.90 7.61 2.17
CA ILE A 21 -5.34 7.23 3.46
C ILE A 21 -5.78 8.23 4.56
N TRP A 22 -5.78 9.55 4.27
CA TRP A 22 -6.28 10.53 5.22
C TRP A 22 -7.76 10.33 5.50
N ALA A 23 -8.58 10.14 4.45
CA ALA A 23 -10.01 9.89 4.59
C ALA A 23 -10.31 8.61 5.40
N ALA A 24 -9.49 7.57 5.23
CA ALA A 24 -9.59 6.34 6.01
C ALA A 24 -9.25 6.58 7.49
N LEU A 25 -8.06 7.14 7.77
CA LEU A 25 -7.55 7.39 9.11
C LEU A 25 -8.34 8.46 9.87
N THR A 26 -9.06 9.35 9.18
CA THR A 26 -9.95 10.36 9.78
C THR A 26 -11.42 9.96 9.80
N GLY A 27 -11.78 8.85 9.17
CA GLY A 27 -13.13 8.34 9.07
C GLY A 27 -13.26 6.91 9.59
N PRO A 28 -13.68 5.93 8.75
CA PRO A 28 -14.01 4.58 9.19
C PRO A 28 -12.90 3.83 9.93
N GLN A 29 -11.63 4.19 9.70
CA GLN A 29 -10.46 3.50 10.25
C GLN A 29 -9.71 4.34 11.28
N ALA A 30 -10.37 5.33 11.90
CA ALA A 30 -9.78 6.18 12.93
C ALA A 30 -9.25 5.41 14.16
N GLY A 31 -9.77 4.22 14.44
CA GLY A 31 -9.28 3.36 15.52
C GLY A 31 -7.85 2.82 15.30
N PHE A 32 -7.36 2.83 14.06
CA PHE A 32 -6.00 2.42 13.70
C PHE A 32 -5.04 3.60 13.54
N ALA A 33 -5.49 4.83 13.81
CA ALA A 33 -4.74 6.04 13.50
C ALA A 33 -3.86 6.50 14.68
N GLU A 34 -2.58 6.72 14.39
CA GLU A 34 -1.69 7.56 15.18
C GLU A 34 -1.63 8.94 14.53
N ARG A 35 -1.75 10.04 15.30
CA ARG A 35 -1.93 11.38 14.75
C ARG A 35 -1.02 12.41 15.41
N ALA A 36 -0.54 13.36 14.61
CA ALA A 36 0.08 14.59 15.09
C ALA A 36 -0.35 15.75 14.18
N GLY A 37 -1.09 16.72 14.73
CA GLY A 37 -1.57 17.88 13.96
C GLY A 37 -2.36 17.48 12.70
N GLN A 38 -1.86 17.90 11.54
CA GLN A 38 -2.40 17.64 10.22
C GLN A 38 -1.78 16.41 9.53
N ALA A 39 -1.17 15.49 10.29
CA ALA A 39 -0.69 14.21 9.77
C ALA A 39 -1.21 13.03 10.60
N ALA A 40 -1.39 11.91 9.92
CA ALA A 40 -1.83 10.65 10.51
C ALA A 40 -1.12 9.48 9.82
N ARG A 41 -0.87 8.41 10.57
CA ARG A 41 -0.45 7.12 10.01
C ARG A 41 -1.22 5.98 10.64
N PHE A 42 -1.23 4.84 9.95
CA PHE A 42 -1.65 3.59 10.58
C PHE A 42 -0.66 3.19 11.68
N GLN A 43 -1.14 2.42 12.66
CA GLN A 43 -0.28 1.68 13.59
C GLN A 43 0.73 0.83 12.80
N THR A 44 1.99 0.82 13.25
CA THR A 44 3.11 0.25 12.46
C THR A 44 3.02 -1.25 12.21
N ASP A 45 2.26 -1.96 13.04
CA ASP A 45 1.99 -3.40 12.93
C ASP A 45 0.74 -3.72 12.08
N VAL A 46 -0.02 -2.69 11.68
CA VAL A 46 -1.25 -2.79 10.88
C VAL A 46 -0.99 -2.46 9.41
N ALA A 47 -0.41 -1.31 9.11
CA ALA A 47 -0.04 -0.90 7.75
C ALA A 47 1.04 0.20 7.74
N PRO A 48 1.89 0.29 6.71
CA PRO A 48 2.96 1.30 6.65
C PRO A 48 2.52 2.66 6.10
N PHE A 49 1.20 2.87 5.93
CA PHE A 49 0.67 4.04 5.23
C PHE A 49 0.52 5.25 6.14
N ALA A 50 0.85 6.42 5.60
CA ALA A 50 0.64 7.71 6.24
C ALA A 50 -0.01 8.70 5.27
N ALA A 51 -0.61 9.74 5.82
CA ALA A 51 -1.16 10.83 5.04
C ALA A 51 -1.14 12.16 5.81
N MET A 52 -1.27 13.23 5.04
CA MET A 52 -1.37 14.59 5.53
C MET A 52 -2.72 15.18 5.12
N ALA A 53 -3.26 16.07 5.94
CA ALA A 53 -4.45 16.85 5.61
C ALA A 53 -4.17 17.78 4.41
N GLY A 54 -5.22 18.25 3.76
CA GLY A 54 -5.12 19.25 2.68
C GLY A 54 -5.08 18.67 1.26
N GLY A 55 -4.67 17.40 1.11
CA GLY A 55 -4.61 16.72 -0.20
C GLY A 55 -3.49 17.24 -1.11
N PRO A 56 -3.51 16.86 -2.40
CA PRO A 56 -2.49 17.22 -3.38
C PRO A 56 -2.01 18.68 -3.30
N GLY A 57 -0.70 18.86 -3.12
CA GLY A 57 -0.04 20.18 -3.06
C GLY A 57 -0.13 20.94 -1.73
N ARG A 58 -0.74 20.38 -0.67
CA ARG A 58 -0.85 21.03 0.66
C ARG A 58 -0.33 20.15 1.79
N TRP A 59 0.91 19.70 1.67
CA TRP A 59 1.50 18.68 2.54
C TRP A 59 2.07 19.21 3.85
N ALA A 60 1.56 18.71 4.98
CA ALA A 60 2.00 19.03 6.34
C ALA A 60 3.23 18.19 6.77
N TRP A 61 4.37 18.38 6.11
CA TRP A 61 5.58 17.56 6.33
C TRP A 61 6.13 17.61 7.76
N ASP A 62 6.06 18.76 8.44
CA ASP A 62 6.51 18.87 9.85
C ASP A 62 5.66 18.00 10.77
N ASP A 63 4.35 17.94 10.52
CA ASP A 63 3.41 17.11 11.27
C ASP A 63 3.63 15.63 10.97
N LEU A 64 3.94 15.31 9.70
CA LEU A 64 4.31 13.95 9.30
C LEU A 64 5.59 13.49 10.01
N ALA A 65 6.63 14.33 10.08
CA ALA A 65 7.87 14.02 10.80
C ALA A 65 7.60 13.72 12.29
N ARG A 66 6.68 14.48 12.91
CA ARG A 66 6.29 14.25 14.31
C ARG A 66 5.56 12.93 14.52
N VAL A 67 4.72 12.49 13.59
CA VAL A 67 3.94 11.25 13.75
C VAL A 67 4.73 9.99 13.41
N VAL A 68 5.65 10.06 12.43
CA VAL A 68 6.51 8.91 12.07
C VAL A 68 7.74 8.83 12.97
N GLY A 69 8.15 9.94 13.59
CA GLY A 69 9.33 10.02 14.43
C GLY A 69 10.63 10.22 13.63
N PRO A 70 11.76 10.52 14.30
CA PRO A 70 13.04 10.71 13.63
C PRO A 70 13.47 9.45 12.88
N GLY A 71 13.85 9.58 11.60
CA GLY A 71 14.19 8.43 10.75
C GLY A 71 13.01 7.48 10.48
N GLY A 72 11.78 7.87 10.84
CA GLY A 72 10.61 7.02 10.65
C GLY A 72 10.20 6.92 9.18
N PRO A 73 9.84 5.71 8.69
CA PRO A 73 9.37 5.53 7.32
C PRO A 73 7.90 5.96 7.17
N ALA A 74 7.54 6.40 5.96
CA ALA A 74 6.15 6.58 5.55
C ALA A 74 5.95 6.18 4.09
N VAL A 75 4.83 5.49 3.83
CA VAL A 75 4.33 5.25 2.48
C VAL A 75 3.15 6.17 2.22
N LEU A 76 3.31 7.06 1.23
CA LEU A 76 2.35 8.09 0.87
C LEU A 76 1.73 7.79 -0.49
N PHE A 77 0.42 8.04 -0.65
CA PHE A 77 -0.27 7.94 -1.93
C PHE A 77 -0.58 9.36 -2.42
N PHE A 78 -0.59 9.58 -3.73
CA PHE A 78 -0.92 10.88 -4.34
C PHE A 78 0.06 12.03 -4.01
N VAL A 79 1.24 11.73 -3.46
CA VAL A 79 2.31 12.71 -3.17
C VAL A 79 3.38 12.60 -4.25
N GLU A 80 3.16 13.32 -5.35
CA GLU A 80 4.04 13.28 -6.52
C GLU A 80 5.25 14.20 -6.37
N GLU A 81 5.13 15.26 -5.56
CA GLU A 81 6.21 16.21 -5.31
C GLU A 81 7.32 15.58 -4.47
N GLU A 82 8.55 16.06 -4.70
CA GLU A 82 9.69 15.68 -3.88
C GLU A 82 9.52 16.21 -2.45
N PRO A 83 9.83 15.41 -1.40
CA PRO A 83 9.71 15.87 -0.04
C PRO A 83 10.68 17.04 0.25
N PRO A 84 10.40 17.87 1.27
CA PRO A 84 11.24 19.00 1.60
C PRO A 84 12.62 18.55 2.11
N ALA A 85 13.56 19.50 2.12
CA ALA A 85 14.93 19.24 2.57
C ALA A 85 14.98 18.54 3.94
N GLY A 86 15.86 17.55 4.04
CA GLY A 86 16.05 16.72 5.24
C GLY A 86 15.30 15.39 5.20
N TRP A 87 14.23 15.28 4.41
CA TRP A 87 13.60 14.00 4.13
C TRP A 87 14.41 13.23 3.08
N ARG A 88 14.41 11.91 3.20
CA ARG A 88 15.00 11.01 2.21
C ARG A 88 13.89 10.37 1.39
N SER A 89 13.91 10.57 0.08
CA SER A 89 13.09 9.79 -0.85
C SER A 89 13.75 8.44 -1.04
N VAL A 90 13.07 7.38 -0.58
CA VAL A 90 13.59 6.01 -0.59
C VAL A 90 13.29 5.33 -1.92
N ASP A 91 12.05 5.47 -2.38
CA ASP A 91 11.56 4.89 -3.63
C ASP A 91 10.27 5.60 -4.11
N VAL A 92 9.98 5.50 -5.40
CA VAL A 92 8.77 6.02 -6.03
C VAL A 92 8.28 5.02 -7.06
N LEU A 93 7.07 4.50 -6.85
CA LEU A 93 6.46 3.51 -7.75
C LEU A 93 5.18 4.06 -8.35
N GLY A 94 4.97 3.87 -9.65
CA GLY A 94 3.72 4.23 -10.31
C GLY A 94 2.53 3.47 -9.73
N LEU A 95 1.42 4.17 -9.55
CA LEU A 95 0.19 3.68 -8.95
C LEU A 95 -0.99 4.01 -9.86
N VAL A 96 -1.88 3.04 -10.09
CA VAL A 96 -3.20 3.30 -10.67
C VAL A 96 -4.30 3.03 -9.65
N GLN A 97 -5.27 3.93 -9.57
CA GLN A 97 -6.47 3.76 -8.78
C GLN A 97 -7.64 3.46 -9.70
N MET A 98 -8.38 2.39 -9.42
CA MET A 98 -9.51 1.95 -10.21
C MET A 98 -10.75 1.78 -9.35
N VAL A 99 -11.93 2.10 -9.90
CA VAL A 99 -13.21 2.04 -9.18
C VAL A 99 -14.15 1.08 -9.91
N ALA A 100 -14.85 0.24 -9.16
CA ALA A 100 -15.83 -0.67 -9.73
C ALA A 100 -17.02 0.10 -10.29
N THR A 101 -17.43 -0.26 -11.51
CA THR A 101 -18.66 0.24 -12.14
C THR A 101 -19.83 -0.71 -11.87
N ASP A 102 -21.00 -0.38 -12.43
CA ASP A 102 -22.15 -1.29 -12.47
C ASP A 102 -21.88 -2.56 -13.29
N ALA A 103 -20.87 -2.56 -14.16
CA ALA A 103 -20.47 -3.75 -14.91
C ALA A 103 -19.72 -4.79 -14.03
N PHE A 104 -19.16 -4.37 -12.89
CA PHE A 104 -18.49 -5.28 -11.97
C PHE A 104 -19.50 -6.06 -11.14
N ALA A 105 -19.78 -7.28 -11.60
CA ALA A 105 -20.63 -8.24 -10.90
C ALA A 105 -19.89 -8.93 -9.76
N ASP A 106 -20.43 -8.81 -8.56
CA ASP A 106 -20.07 -9.62 -7.41
C ASP A 106 -20.67 -11.03 -7.52
N ALA A 107 -19.98 -12.01 -6.94
CA ALA A 107 -20.42 -13.40 -6.95
C ALA A 107 -19.77 -14.13 -5.77
N PRO A 108 -20.49 -15.03 -5.08
CA PRO A 108 -19.89 -15.83 -4.02
C PRO A 108 -18.84 -16.78 -4.60
N GLU A 109 -17.86 -17.15 -3.77
CA GLU A 109 -16.87 -18.16 -4.08
C GLU A 109 -17.04 -19.36 -3.14
N PRO A 110 -17.68 -20.47 -3.59
CA PRO A 110 -17.99 -21.61 -2.72
C PRO A 110 -16.78 -22.32 -2.11
N GLU A 111 -15.62 -22.28 -2.76
CA GLU A 111 -14.38 -22.89 -2.25
C GLU A 111 -13.65 -21.97 -1.25
N ALA A 112 -14.01 -20.70 -1.20
CA ALA A 112 -13.39 -19.76 -0.27
C ALA A 112 -14.07 -19.78 1.09
N ARG A 113 -13.26 -19.68 2.14
CA ARG A 113 -13.74 -19.47 3.51
C ARG A 113 -13.24 -18.14 4.08
N PRO A 114 -13.93 -17.57 5.07
CA PRO A 114 -13.40 -16.47 5.87
C PRO A 114 -12.05 -16.85 6.50
N LEU A 115 -11.12 -15.89 6.49
CA LEU A 115 -9.85 -15.96 7.20
C LEU A 115 -9.94 -15.16 8.50
N GLY A 116 -9.33 -15.68 9.56
CA GLY A 116 -9.29 -15.05 10.89
C GLY A 116 -7.88 -14.97 11.48
N PRO A 117 -7.73 -14.47 12.72
CA PRO A 117 -6.42 -14.31 13.36
C PRO A 117 -5.57 -15.58 13.39
N ASP A 118 -6.19 -16.75 13.50
CA ASP A 118 -5.49 -18.04 13.50
C ASP A 118 -4.87 -18.38 12.13
N ASP A 119 -5.32 -17.75 11.05
CA ASP A 119 -4.81 -17.94 9.69
C ASP A 119 -3.63 -17.03 9.35
N VAL A 120 -3.30 -16.04 10.20
CA VAL A 120 -2.24 -15.05 9.94
C VAL A 120 -0.89 -15.68 9.57
N PRO A 121 -0.43 -16.78 10.21
CA PRO A 121 0.79 -17.46 9.77
C PRO A 121 0.74 -17.94 8.32
N ALA A 122 -0.38 -18.52 7.88
CA ALA A 122 -0.56 -18.98 6.50
C ALA A 122 -0.69 -17.82 5.51
N MET A 123 -1.33 -16.72 5.93
CA MET A 123 -1.43 -15.50 5.13
C MET A 123 -0.07 -14.85 4.91
N LEU A 124 0.75 -14.74 5.96
CA LEU A 124 2.12 -14.20 5.88
C LEU A 124 3.02 -15.08 5.02
N ASP A 125 2.89 -16.41 5.10
CA ASP A 125 3.59 -17.34 4.22
C ASP A 125 3.23 -17.12 2.74
N LEU A 126 1.94 -17.05 2.42
CA LEU A 126 1.48 -16.79 1.04
C LEU A 126 1.94 -15.42 0.54
N VAL A 127 1.86 -14.38 1.38
CA VAL A 127 2.39 -13.03 1.09
C VAL A 127 3.89 -13.09 0.81
N GLY A 128 4.66 -13.82 1.60
CA GLY A 128 6.11 -13.96 1.40
C GLY A 128 6.46 -14.56 0.04
N ARG A 129 5.66 -15.53 -0.42
CA ARG A 129 5.82 -16.20 -1.73
C ARG A 129 5.34 -15.36 -2.91
N THR A 130 4.33 -14.51 -2.74
CA THR A 130 3.63 -13.82 -3.84
C THR A 130 3.87 -12.32 -3.91
N ARG A 131 4.31 -11.70 -2.80
CA ARG A 131 4.63 -10.28 -2.66
C ARG A 131 3.55 -9.32 -3.22
N PRO A 132 2.28 -9.40 -2.78
CA PRO A 132 1.17 -8.60 -3.32
C PRO A 132 1.18 -7.12 -2.85
N GLY A 133 2.26 -6.66 -2.24
CA GLY A 133 2.34 -5.39 -1.51
C GLY A 133 2.34 -5.59 0.01
N PRO A 134 2.31 -4.49 0.79
CA PRO A 134 2.45 -4.55 2.24
C PRO A 134 1.33 -5.36 2.91
N TYR A 135 1.73 -6.34 3.72
CA TYR A 135 0.86 -7.11 4.61
C TYR A 135 1.65 -7.47 5.87
N LEU A 136 1.10 -7.11 7.02
CA LEU A 136 1.72 -7.20 8.34
C LEU A 136 0.83 -8.03 9.28
N GLN A 137 1.33 -8.30 10.48
CA GLN A 137 0.66 -9.18 11.45
C GLN A 137 -0.79 -8.80 11.75
N ARG A 138 -1.09 -7.50 11.83
CA ARG A 138 -2.44 -7.00 12.15
C ARG A 138 -3.17 -6.42 10.94
N THR A 139 -2.64 -6.56 9.73
CA THR A 139 -3.33 -6.10 8.51
C THR A 139 -4.70 -6.78 8.34
N ILE A 140 -4.84 -8.01 8.83
CA ILE A 140 -6.13 -8.73 8.85
C ILE A 140 -7.25 -7.96 9.57
N GLU A 141 -6.91 -7.08 10.52
CA GLU A 141 -7.90 -6.30 11.27
C GLU A 141 -8.55 -5.19 10.43
N LEU A 142 -8.00 -4.86 9.26
CA LEU A 142 -8.51 -3.77 8.41
C LEU A 142 -9.83 -4.11 7.70
N GLY A 143 -10.20 -5.39 7.60
CA GLY A 143 -11.50 -5.79 7.07
C GLY A 143 -11.62 -7.30 6.83
N SER A 144 -12.58 -7.69 5.98
CA SER A 144 -12.85 -9.10 5.70
C SER A 144 -11.81 -9.70 4.74
N TYR A 145 -11.40 -10.94 5.01
CA TYR A 145 -10.51 -11.72 4.14
C TYR A 145 -11.14 -13.07 3.81
N LEU A 146 -10.92 -13.51 2.57
CA LEU A 146 -11.35 -14.81 2.06
C LEU A 146 -10.14 -15.56 1.52
N GLY A 147 -10.10 -16.87 1.75
CA GLY A 147 -9.01 -17.73 1.30
C GLY A 147 -9.48 -19.08 0.78
N VAL A 148 -8.74 -19.60 -0.20
CA VAL A 148 -8.90 -20.94 -0.77
C VAL A 148 -7.71 -21.80 -0.31
N PHE A 149 -8.02 -23.02 0.12
CA PHE A 149 -7.04 -23.97 0.63
C PHE A 149 -6.93 -25.20 -0.25
N ASP A 150 -5.72 -25.73 -0.38
CA ASP A 150 -5.47 -27.10 -0.84
C ASP A 150 -4.87 -27.90 0.33
N GLY A 151 -5.67 -28.80 0.90
CA GLY A 151 -5.38 -29.39 2.21
C GLY A 151 -5.26 -28.31 3.30
N ASP A 152 -4.12 -28.28 3.99
CA ASP A 152 -3.83 -27.29 5.03
C ASP A 152 -3.12 -26.03 4.50
N ALA A 153 -2.78 -26.00 3.21
CA ALA A 153 -2.04 -24.89 2.61
C ALA A 153 -3.00 -23.83 2.06
N LEU A 154 -2.82 -22.57 2.48
CA LEU A 154 -3.47 -21.43 1.84
C LEU A 154 -2.84 -21.19 0.47
N VAL A 155 -3.63 -21.35 -0.60
CA VAL A 155 -3.16 -21.24 -1.99
C VAL A 155 -3.60 -19.97 -2.69
N ALA A 156 -4.66 -19.30 -2.21
CA ALA A 156 -5.06 -17.99 -2.70
C ALA A 156 -5.83 -17.23 -1.61
N MET A 157 -5.70 -15.90 -1.61
CA MET A 157 -6.53 -15.03 -0.77
C MET A 157 -6.81 -13.68 -1.42
N ALA A 158 -7.85 -13.02 -0.94
CA ALA A 158 -8.14 -11.61 -1.17
C ALA A 158 -8.84 -11.04 0.06
N GLY A 159 -8.79 -9.73 0.24
CA GLY A 159 -9.54 -9.09 1.32
C GLY A 159 -9.74 -7.60 1.12
N GLU A 160 -10.10 -6.95 2.22
CA GLU A 160 -10.34 -5.52 2.29
C GLU A 160 -9.14 -4.79 2.89
N ARG A 161 -8.94 -3.51 2.57
CA ARG A 161 -7.88 -2.71 3.21
C ARG A 161 -8.29 -1.28 3.53
N LEU A 162 -8.13 -0.31 2.63
CA LEU A 162 -8.54 1.07 2.91
C LEU A 162 -10.06 1.21 2.86
N ARG A 163 -10.65 1.87 3.87
CA ARG A 163 -12.10 2.16 3.90
C ARG A 163 -12.35 3.65 4.10
N ILE A 164 -13.12 4.22 3.19
CA ILE A 164 -13.59 5.62 3.23
C ILE A 164 -15.13 5.62 3.24
N PRO A 165 -15.80 6.75 3.55
CA PRO A 165 -17.26 6.80 3.51
C PRO A 165 -17.81 6.33 2.15
N GLY A 166 -18.63 5.27 2.19
CA GLY A 166 -19.28 4.71 1.01
C GLY A 166 -18.39 3.86 0.09
N MET A 167 -17.11 3.63 0.40
CA MET A 167 -16.22 2.84 -0.46
C MET A 167 -15.21 2.00 0.32
N THR A 168 -14.89 0.81 -0.18
CA THR A 168 -13.91 -0.11 0.42
C THR A 168 -12.94 -0.63 -0.64
N GLU A 169 -11.65 -0.65 -0.30
CA GLU A 169 -10.59 -1.16 -1.15
C GLU A 169 -10.56 -2.68 -1.14
N VAL A 170 -10.56 -3.30 -2.32
CA VAL A 170 -10.16 -4.70 -2.51
C VAL A 170 -8.63 -4.75 -2.58
N SER A 171 -8.01 -5.58 -1.74
CA SER A 171 -6.57 -5.64 -1.59
C SER A 171 -6.07 -7.06 -1.26
N ALA A 172 -4.75 -7.21 -1.14
CA ALA A 172 -4.06 -8.45 -0.83
C ALA A 172 -4.46 -9.64 -1.73
N VAL A 173 -4.84 -9.35 -2.98
CA VAL A 173 -5.21 -10.38 -3.95
C VAL A 173 -3.94 -11.10 -4.38
N CYS A 174 -3.80 -12.35 -3.95
CA CYS A 174 -2.65 -13.16 -4.33
C CYS A 174 -3.05 -14.63 -4.49
N THR A 175 -2.29 -15.31 -5.35
CA THR A 175 -2.45 -16.73 -5.64
C THR A 175 -1.07 -17.32 -5.75
N ASP A 176 -0.86 -18.44 -5.08
CA ASP A 176 0.38 -19.20 -5.14
C ASP A 176 0.76 -19.49 -6.60
N PRO A 177 2.04 -19.34 -6.99
CA PRO A 177 2.48 -19.54 -8.37
C PRO A 177 2.03 -20.87 -8.99
N ALA A 178 1.96 -21.96 -8.22
CA ALA A 178 1.53 -23.27 -8.71
C ALA A 178 0.01 -23.35 -9.00
N TYR A 179 -0.78 -22.40 -8.50
CA TYR A 179 -2.24 -22.37 -8.61
C TYR A 179 -2.74 -21.21 -9.50
N GLN A 180 -1.84 -20.44 -10.12
CA GLN A 180 -2.18 -19.40 -11.07
C GLN A 180 -2.85 -19.97 -12.34
N GLY A 181 -3.55 -19.13 -13.10
CA GLY A 181 -4.25 -19.56 -14.33
C GLY A 181 -5.59 -20.27 -14.11
N HIS A 182 -6.00 -20.52 -12.86
CA HIS A 182 -7.27 -21.18 -12.52
C HIS A 182 -8.41 -20.19 -12.18
N GLY A 183 -8.19 -18.89 -12.40
CA GLY A 183 -9.20 -17.84 -12.14
C GLY A 183 -9.47 -17.52 -10.67
N LEU A 184 -8.63 -18.01 -9.73
CA LEU A 184 -8.82 -17.83 -8.29
C LEU A 184 -8.84 -16.35 -7.87
N ALA A 185 -7.93 -15.52 -8.39
CA ALA A 185 -7.90 -14.08 -8.11
C ALA A 185 -9.24 -13.41 -8.47
N THR A 186 -9.75 -13.65 -9.67
CA THR A 186 -11.05 -13.14 -10.14
C THR A 186 -12.20 -13.57 -9.23
N ARG A 187 -12.26 -14.87 -8.93
CA ARG A 187 -13.31 -15.47 -8.10
C ARG A 187 -13.31 -14.86 -6.69
N LEU A 188 -12.14 -14.73 -6.08
CA LEU A 188 -11.97 -14.14 -4.75
C LEU A 188 -12.30 -12.64 -4.73
N MET A 189 -11.88 -11.85 -5.73
CA MET A 189 -12.25 -10.44 -5.82
C MET A 189 -13.75 -10.24 -5.90
N ARG A 190 -14.45 -11.04 -6.70
CA ARG A 190 -15.92 -11.01 -6.79
C ARG A 190 -16.58 -11.39 -5.47
N ALA A 191 -16.01 -12.35 -4.75
CA ALA A 191 -16.54 -12.78 -3.45
C ALA A 191 -16.33 -11.73 -2.35
N VAL A 192 -15.17 -11.06 -2.33
CA VAL A 192 -14.94 -9.91 -1.43
C VAL A 192 -15.93 -8.78 -1.74
N ALA A 193 -16.20 -8.53 -3.04
CA ALA A 193 -17.15 -7.52 -3.47
C ALA A 193 -18.58 -7.76 -2.99
N VAL A 194 -19.00 -9.02 -2.78
CA VAL A 194 -20.31 -9.35 -2.17
C VAL A 194 -20.43 -8.70 -0.80
N GLY A 195 -19.39 -8.85 0.04
CA GLY A 195 -19.36 -8.26 1.39
C GLY A 195 -19.37 -6.73 1.36
N ILE A 196 -18.62 -6.13 0.43
CA ILE A 196 -18.57 -4.67 0.24
C ILE A 196 -19.93 -4.13 -0.18
N ARG A 197 -20.54 -4.71 -1.23
CA ARG A 197 -21.84 -4.27 -1.76
C ARG A 197 -22.98 -4.51 -0.78
N ALA A 198 -22.93 -5.57 0.02
CA ALA A 198 -23.92 -5.83 1.07
C ALA A 198 -23.98 -4.71 2.13
N ARG A 199 -22.89 -3.94 2.31
CA ARG A 199 -22.84 -2.76 3.19
C ARG A 199 -23.23 -1.46 2.48
N GLY A 200 -23.60 -1.52 1.20
CA GLY A 200 -23.89 -0.34 0.39
C GLY A 200 -22.64 0.45 -0.02
N GLU A 201 -21.47 -0.19 0.00
CA GLU A 201 -20.19 0.41 -0.36
C GLU A 201 -19.80 0.07 -1.81
N THR A 202 -19.06 0.97 -2.46
CA THR A 202 -18.48 0.74 -3.80
C THR A 202 -17.07 0.17 -3.67
N PRO A 203 -16.75 -0.96 -4.33
CA PRO A 203 -15.38 -1.46 -4.40
C PRO A 203 -14.46 -0.52 -5.20
N PHE A 204 -13.25 -0.32 -4.70
CA PHE A 204 -12.15 0.26 -5.49
C PHE A 204 -10.87 -0.53 -5.24
N LEU A 205 -9.82 -0.26 -6.00
CA LEU A 205 -8.52 -0.89 -5.80
C LEU A 205 -7.38 0.00 -6.26
N HIS A 206 -6.20 -0.39 -5.83
CA HIS A 206 -4.93 0.16 -6.29
C HIS A 206 -4.08 -0.95 -6.89
N ALA A 207 -3.34 -0.64 -7.94
CA ALA A 207 -2.35 -1.54 -8.53
C ALA A 207 -1.07 -0.76 -8.88
N ALA A 208 0.07 -1.45 -8.88
CA ALA A 208 1.28 -0.90 -9.46
C ALA A 208 1.03 -0.61 -10.95
N ALA A 209 1.39 0.57 -11.43
CA ALA A 209 1.16 0.99 -12.82
C ALA A 209 1.86 0.06 -13.83
N THR A 210 2.94 -0.60 -13.40
CA THR A 210 3.68 -1.59 -14.19
C THR A 210 2.96 -2.94 -14.30
N ASN A 211 2.00 -3.25 -13.43
CA ASN A 211 1.26 -4.52 -13.45
C ASN A 211 0.11 -4.49 -14.48
N THR A 212 0.47 -4.35 -15.75
CA THR A 212 -0.48 -4.24 -16.86
C THR A 212 -1.38 -5.48 -17.01
N THR A 213 -0.91 -6.66 -16.58
CA THR A 213 -1.69 -7.90 -16.56
C THR A 213 -2.87 -7.78 -15.60
N ALA A 214 -2.63 -7.36 -14.35
CA ALA A 214 -3.68 -7.18 -13.36
C ALA A 214 -4.63 -6.04 -13.74
N ILE A 215 -4.11 -4.93 -14.26
CA ILE A 215 -4.92 -3.78 -14.71
C ILE A 215 -5.94 -4.22 -15.77
N ARG A 216 -5.50 -4.95 -16.81
CA ARG A 216 -6.40 -5.48 -17.85
C ARG A 216 -7.43 -6.46 -17.31
N LEU A 217 -7.04 -7.26 -16.32
CA LEU A 217 -7.99 -8.12 -15.63
C LEU A 217 -9.07 -7.29 -14.94
N TYR A 218 -8.69 -6.26 -14.18
CA TYR A 218 -9.63 -5.39 -13.47
C TYR A 218 -10.56 -4.65 -14.43
N GLU A 219 -10.04 -4.12 -15.54
CA GLU A 219 -10.84 -3.52 -16.62
C GLU A 219 -11.87 -4.52 -17.17
N HIS A 220 -11.43 -5.73 -17.50
CA HIS A 220 -12.32 -6.79 -18.00
C HIS A 220 -13.39 -7.18 -16.98
N LEU A 221 -13.09 -7.10 -15.69
CA LEU A 221 -14.05 -7.37 -14.63
C LEU A 221 -15.06 -6.23 -14.46
N GLY A 222 -14.80 -5.03 -14.96
CA GLY A 222 -15.69 -3.88 -14.86
C GLY A 222 -15.21 -2.78 -13.90
N PHE A 223 -13.92 -2.76 -13.56
CA PHE A 223 -13.30 -1.58 -12.95
C PHE A 223 -12.90 -0.57 -14.03
N GLU A 224 -13.05 0.71 -13.73
CA GLU A 224 -12.57 1.79 -14.58
C GLU A 224 -11.38 2.49 -13.92
N LEU A 225 -10.40 2.88 -14.74
CA LEU A 225 -9.28 3.71 -14.31
C LEU A 225 -9.80 5.07 -13.86
N ARG A 226 -9.58 5.41 -12.59
CA ARG A 226 -9.92 6.72 -12.04
C ARG A 226 -8.75 7.68 -12.10
N ALA A 227 -7.57 7.25 -11.65
CA ALA A 227 -6.40 8.11 -11.53
C ALA A 227 -5.10 7.32 -11.71
N THR A 228 -4.08 8.00 -12.22
CA THR A 228 -2.68 7.53 -12.23
C THR A 228 -1.86 8.49 -11.38
N THR A 229 -1.04 7.95 -10.48
CA THR A 229 -0.22 8.73 -9.53
C THR A 229 0.97 7.88 -9.07
N VAL A 230 1.53 8.14 -7.88
CA VAL A 230 2.62 7.37 -7.28
C VAL A 230 2.34 6.90 -5.85
N PHE A 231 2.96 5.77 -5.49
CA PHE A 231 3.35 5.48 -4.12
C PHE A 231 4.73 6.07 -3.87
N ARG A 232 4.86 6.93 -2.86
CA ARG A 232 6.15 7.48 -2.45
C ARG A 232 6.58 6.90 -1.11
N PHE A 233 7.76 6.31 -1.08
CA PHE A 233 8.40 5.81 0.13
C PHE A 233 9.38 6.89 0.59
N VAL A 234 9.14 7.44 1.78
CA VAL A 234 9.99 8.47 2.38
C VAL A 234 10.44 8.05 3.77
N GLU A 235 11.55 8.65 4.20
CA GLU A 235 12.04 8.56 5.56
C GLU A 235 12.22 9.97 6.13
N ALA A 236 11.70 10.17 7.33
CA ALA A 236 11.80 11.44 8.03
C ALA A 236 13.26 11.79 8.35
N PRO A 237 13.58 13.09 8.50
CA PRO A 237 14.89 13.49 9.00
C PRO A 237 15.24 12.71 10.28
N GLY A 238 16.45 12.15 10.32
CA GLY A 238 16.98 11.56 11.54
C GLY A 238 17.13 12.60 12.65
N LEU A 239 17.38 12.15 13.88
CA LEU A 239 17.99 13.05 14.85
C LEU A 239 19.31 13.51 14.23
N LEU A 240 19.44 14.82 13.99
CA LEU A 240 20.76 15.39 13.76
C LEU A 240 21.59 14.98 14.99
N GLU A 241 22.52 14.04 14.82
CA GLU A 241 23.68 13.96 15.70
C GLU A 241 24.15 15.41 15.84
N PRO A 242 24.18 15.99 17.06
CA PRO A 242 24.67 17.34 17.23
C PRO A 242 26.06 17.34 16.65
N ARG A 243 26.21 18.01 15.50
CA ARG A 243 27.47 18.13 14.77
C ARG A 243 28.49 18.52 15.83
N LEU A 244 29.32 17.56 16.26
CA LEU A 244 30.40 17.84 17.19
C LEU A 244 31.20 18.92 16.45
N LEU A 245 31.11 20.14 16.96
CA LEU A 245 32.00 21.23 16.61
C LEU A 245 33.36 20.78 17.15
N GLU A 246 34.04 19.90 16.42
CA GLU A 246 35.40 19.56 16.73
C GLU A 246 36.30 20.71 16.23
N PRO A 247 37.16 21.26 17.10
CA PRO A 247 38.12 22.28 16.72
C PRO A 247 39.16 21.65 15.78
N GLY A 248 39.45 22.34 14.68
CA GLY A 248 40.22 21.79 13.56
C GLY A 248 41.59 21.22 13.94
N ILE A 249 41.96 20.12 13.27
CA ILE A 249 43.31 19.52 13.25
C ILE A 249 43.54 18.94 11.82
N PRO A 250 44.76 19.01 11.25
CA PRO A 250 45.01 18.94 9.80
C PRO A 250 45.11 17.51 9.25
N GLU A 251 45.02 17.41 7.91
CA GLU A 251 44.96 16.16 7.12
C GLU A 251 46.00 15.09 7.51
N PRO A 252 45.61 13.80 7.63
CA PRO A 252 46.54 12.70 7.65
C PRO A 252 46.62 11.96 6.31
N ARG A 253 47.85 11.55 5.98
CA ARG A 253 48.23 10.66 4.87
C ARG A 253 47.68 9.24 5.05
N ALA A 254 47.48 8.59 3.90
CA ALA A 254 47.11 7.20 3.72
C ALA A 254 48.05 6.21 4.45
N ASP A 255 47.47 5.20 5.11
CA ASP A 255 47.79 3.78 4.95
C ASP A 255 46.95 2.89 5.91
N GLU A 256 46.29 1.88 5.33
CA GLU A 256 45.84 0.58 5.89
C GLU A 256 44.50 0.37 6.67
N PRO A 257 43.93 -0.87 6.62
CA PRO A 257 42.48 -1.11 6.52
C PRO A 257 41.82 -1.87 7.71
N GLY A 258 40.49 -1.74 7.84
CA GLY A 258 39.60 -2.55 8.67
C GLY A 258 38.25 -1.83 8.79
N GLY A 259 37.08 -2.39 8.46
CA GLY A 259 36.57 -3.73 8.74
C GLY A 259 35.54 -3.62 9.86
N TRP A 260 34.27 -3.28 9.55
CA TRP A 260 33.16 -3.30 10.49
C TRP A 260 31.91 -3.88 9.83
N ALA A 261 31.25 -4.74 10.59
CA ALA A 261 30.15 -5.61 10.21
C ALA A 261 28.81 -4.87 10.15
N ASP A 262 28.00 -5.27 9.16
CA ASP A 262 26.59 -4.93 9.00
C ASP A 262 25.75 -5.63 10.08
N ASP A 263 24.88 -4.88 10.75
CA ASP A 263 23.66 -5.37 11.38
C ASP A 263 22.57 -4.31 11.12
N ASP A 264 21.92 -4.41 9.96
CA ASP A 264 20.70 -3.67 9.62
C ASP A 264 19.61 -4.67 9.24
N GLU A 265 18.61 -4.81 10.12
CA GLU A 265 17.42 -5.60 9.85
C GLU A 265 16.57 -4.91 8.77
N HIS A 266 16.48 -5.58 7.62
CA HIS A 266 15.92 -5.06 6.40
C HIS A 266 14.39 -4.89 6.44
N PHE A 267 13.97 -3.65 6.18
CA PHE A 267 12.71 -3.36 5.47
C PHE A 267 12.76 -4.02 4.09
N VAL A 268 12.04 -5.13 3.93
CA VAL A 268 12.01 -5.91 2.68
C VAL A 268 11.13 -5.21 1.65
N ARG A 269 11.76 -4.78 0.56
CA ARG A 269 11.16 -4.11 -0.60
C ARG A 269 9.99 -4.93 -1.18
N PRO A 270 8.85 -4.30 -1.55
CA PRO A 270 7.87 -4.93 -2.42
C PRO A 270 8.55 -5.25 -3.77
N GLY A 271 8.62 -6.54 -4.10
CA GLY A 271 9.20 -6.98 -5.36
C GLY A 271 8.36 -6.54 -6.55
N GLU A 272 9.00 -5.85 -7.50
CA GLU A 272 8.53 -5.73 -8.87
C GLU A 272 8.32 -7.14 -9.44
N CYS A 273 7.09 -7.50 -9.84
CA CYS A 273 6.81 -8.71 -10.60
C CYS A 273 5.66 -8.46 -11.59
N GLY A 274 6.02 -8.52 -12.88
CA GLY A 274 5.48 -9.44 -13.90
C GLY A 274 3.98 -9.54 -14.11
#